data_AF-A0A4D9EF19-F1
#
_entry.id   AF-A0A4D9EF19-F1
#
_cell.length_a   1.000
_cell.length_b   1.000
_cell.length_c   1.000
_cell.angle_alpha   90.00
_cell.angle_beta   90.00
_cell.angle_gamma   90.00
#
_symmetry.space_group_name_H-M   'P 1'
#
loop_
_entity.id
_entity.type
_entity.pdbx_description
1 polymer ?
#
loop_
_entity_poly.entity_id
_entity_poly.type
_entity_poly.pdbx_seq_one_letter_code
_entity_poly.pdbx_strand_id
1 'polypeptide(L)'
;MFQVRPQLRPTRAVIVPGNGAGDIEKSNWYRCVWERLEEIPGFQCILRNMPDPRYFNRPWQWEKIKANCHRIVQFASTDDPFLPWSEQQAVANELNAELYKFPDRGHFQSSEFNELISVIQGILNRAA
;
A
#
# COMPACT_ATOMS: atom_id res chain seq x y z
N MET A 1 9.07 -8.13 40.79
CA MET A 1 9.67 -8.25 39.43
C MET A 1 8.72 -7.57 38.47
N PHE A 2 9.04 -6.36 37.99
CA PHE A 2 8.23 -5.70 36.98
C PHE A 2 8.66 -6.25 35.61
N GLN A 3 7.78 -6.98 34.93
CA GLN A 3 7.99 -7.35 33.53
C GLN A 3 7.95 -6.07 32.70
N VAL A 4 9.10 -5.65 32.19
CA VAL A 4 9.19 -4.64 31.14
C VAL A 4 8.62 -5.30 29.88
N ARG A 5 7.41 -4.90 29.48
CA ARG A 5 6.87 -5.28 28.17
C ARG A 5 7.81 -4.69 27.11
N PRO A 6 8.26 -5.46 26.10
CA PRO A 6 9.03 -4.88 25.02
C PRO A 6 8.20 -3.76 24.39
N GLN A 7 8.78 -2.56 24.30
CA GLN A 7 8.16 -1.48 23.55
C GLN A 7 8.07 -1.94 22.09
N LEU A 8 6.85 -2.33 21.67
CA LEU A 8 6.54 -2.54 20.28
C LEU A 8 6.87 -1.24 19.55
N ARG A 9 7.81 -1.29 18.61
CA ARG A 9 8.07 -0.15 17.72
C ARG A 9 6.75 0.14 16.99
N PRO A 10 6.35 1.40 16.83
CA PRO A 10 5.14 1.71 16.09
C PRO A 10 5.23 1.10 14.69
N THR A 11 4.24 0.30 14.32
CA THR A 11 4.12 -0.28 12.99
C THR A 11 3.87 0.84 11.99
N ARG A 12 4.92 1.27 11.30
CA ARG A 12 4.82 2.29 10.24
C ARG A 12 4.44 1.61 8.93
N ALA A 13 3.32 2.01 8.35
CA ALA A 13 2.93 1.62 7.00
C ALA A 13 3.04 2.84 6.08
N VAL A 14 3.54 2.62 4.86
CA VAL A 14 3.51 3.62 3.78
C VAL A 14 2.69 3.02 2.65
N ILE A 15 1.63 3.71 2.26
CA ILE A 15 0.82 3.36 1.10
C ILE A 15 1.27 4.26 -0.04
N VAL A 16 1.90 3.67 -1.06
CA VAL A 16 2.34 4.39 -2.26
C VAL A 16 1.40 4.02 -3.41
N PRO A 17 0.47 4.89 -3.80
CA PRO A 17 -0.43 4.55 -4.88
C PRO A 17 0.18 4.86 -6.25
N GLY A 18 -0.20 4.06 -7.26
CA GLY A 18 0.19 4.27 -8.65
C GLY A 18 -0.64 5.30 -9.41
N ASN A 19 -1.75 5.77 -8.83
CA ASN A 19 -2.70 6.64 -9.50
C ASN A 19 -2.44 8.11 -9.11
N GLY A 20 -1.42 8.70 -9.73
CA GLY A 20 -1.03 10.09 -9.55
C GLY A 20 -1.72 10.99 -10.57
N ALA A 21 -2.76 11.71 -10.17
CA ALA A 21 -3.38 12.74 -11.01
C ALA A 21 -4.31 13.72 -10.27
N GLY A 22 -4.18 13.91 -8.95
CA GLY A 22 -5.12 14.77 -8.24
C GLY A 22 -4.85 14.98 -6.77
N ASP A 23 -5.73 15.76 -6.14
CA ASP A 23 -5.79 15.95 -4.70
C ASP A 23 -6.12 14.61 -4.03
N ILE A 24 -5.22 14.12 -3.19
CA ILE A 24 -5.33 12.81 -2.53
C ILE A 24 -6.58 12.71 -1.66
N GLU A 25 -7.11 13.82 -1.12
CA GLU A 25 -8.35 13.82 -0.33
C GLU A 25 -9.61 13.62 -1.18
N LYS A 26 -9.50 13.78 -2.50
CA LYS A 26 -10.64 13.77 -3.45
C LYS A 26 -10.51 12.68 -4.52
N SER A 27 -9.46 11.88 -4.48
CA SER A 27 -9.14 10.93 -5.54
C SER A 27 -9.36 9.49 -5.08
N ASN A 28 -10.03 8.70 -5.92
CA ASN A 28 -10.21 7.24 -5.77
C ASN A 28 -10.66 6.84 -4.35
N TRP A 29 -9.98 5.85 -3.77
CA TRP A 29 -10.24 5.25 -2.46
C TRP A 29 -9.48 5.89 -1.30
N TYR A 30 -8.60 6.87 -1.56
CA TYR A 30 -7.65 7.36 -0.55
C TYR A 30 -8.34 7.92 0.69
N ARG A 31 -9.40 8.71 0.50
CA ARG A 31 -10.17 9.30 1.60
C ARG A 31 -10.91 8.23 2.39
N CYS A 32 -11.62 7.32 1.71
CA CYS A 32 -12.33 6.23 2.38
C CYS A 32 -11.38 5.37 3.22
N VAL A 33 -10.20 5.06 2.67
CA VAL A 33 -9.19 4.28 3.38
C VAL A 33 -8.65 5.05 4.58
N TRP A 34 -8.37 6.35 4.43
CA TRP A 34 -7.93 7.20 5.54
C TRP A 34 -8.97 7.23 6.68
N GLU A 35 -10.23 7.51 6.37
CA GLU A 35 -11.33 7.55 7.36
C GLU A 35 -11.41 6.24 8.16
N ARG A 36 -11.28 5.10 7.49
CA ARG A 36 -11.33 3.76 8.13
C ARG A 36 -10.07 3.41 8.92
N LEU A 37 -8.91 3.94 8.54
CA LEU A 37 -7.67 3.70 9.28
C LEU A 37 -7.60 4.55 10.56
N GLU A 38 -8.19 5.74 10.56
CA GLU A 38 -8.31 6.60 11.75
C GLU A 38 -9.22 5.99 12.84
N GLU A 39 -10.13 5.09 12.47
CA GLU A 39 -10.95 4.34 13.43
C GLU A 39 -10.15 3.28 14.21
N ILE A 40 -8.92 2.97 13.81
CA ILE A 40 -8.09 1.94 14.45
C ILE A 40 -7.36 2.53 15.67
N PRO A 41 -7.62 2.05 16.90
CA PRO A 41 -6.97 2.58 18.10
C PRO A 41 -5.44 2.46 18.04
N GLY A 42 -4.75 3.59 18.23
CA GLY A 42 -3.28 3.64 18.24
C GLY A 42 -2.63 3.64 16.85
N PHE A 43 -3.42 3.72 15.78
CA PHE A 43 -2.91 3.92 14.43
C PHE A 43 -2.95 5.41 14.05
N GLN A 44 -1.87 5.92 13.46
CA GLN A 44 -1.83 7.29 12.94
C GLN A 44 -1.71 7.23 11.43
N CYS A 45 -2.69 7.75 10.70
CA CYS A 45 -2.66 7.81 9.25
C CYS A 45 -2.32 9.24 8.78
N ILE A 46 -1.20 9.40 8.08
CA ILE A 46 -0.81 10.69 7.49
C ILE A 46 -1.15 10.67 6.00
N LEU A 47 -2.23 11.34 5.62
CA LEU A 47 -2.61 11.50 4.22
C LEU A 47 -2.00 12.78 3.64
N ARG A 48 -1.09 12.65 2.68
CA ARG A 48 -0.43 13.80 2.02
C ARG A 48 -0.22 13.53 0.54
N ASN A 49 -0.35 14.58 -0.27
CA ASN A 49 0.03 14.52 -1.68
C ASN A 49 1.53 14.18 -1.79
N MET A 50 1.86 13.16 -2.58
CA MET A 50 3.24 12.90 -2.99
C MET A 50 3.52 13.66 -4.29
N PRO A 51 4.74 14.22 -4.47
CA PRO A 51 5.10 14.83 -5.74
C PRO A 51 4.97 13.79 -6.86
N ASP A 52 4.15 14.10 -7.86
CA ASP A 52 3.97 13.26 -9.05
C ASP A 52 5.33 13.04 -9.70
N PRO A 53 5.83 11.80 -9.73
CA PRO A 53 7.11 11.52 -10.32
C PRO A 53 6.92 11.33 -11.82
N ARG A 54 6.62 12.43 -12.53
CA ARG A 54 6.33 12.38 -13.97
C ARG A 54 7.43 11.78 -14.83
N TYR A 55 8.62 11.50 -14.28
CA TYR A 55 9.73 10.88 -15.00
C TYR A 55 10.62 10.05 -14.06
N PHE A 56 10.46 8.72 -14.08
CA PHE A 56 11.45 7.80 -13.52
C PHE A 56 12.18 7.07 -14.65
N ASN A 57 13.27 7.65 -15.16
CA ASN A 57 14.15 6.95 -16.12
C ASN A 57 15.28 6.17 -15.42
N ARG A 58 15.20 5.99 -14.10
CA ARG A 58 16.25 5.34 -13.31
C ARG A 58 15.89 3.90 -13.00
N PRO A 59 16.88 2.98 -12.97
CA PRO A 59 16.66 1.62 -12.53
C PRO A 59 16.07 1.57 -11.11
N TRP A 60 15.18 0.61 -10.89
CA TRP A 60 14.67 0.31 -9.57
C TRP A 60 15.76 -0.23 -8.65
N GLN A 61 15.73 0.17 -7.38
CA GLN A 61 16.65 -0.31 -6.36
C GLN A 61 15.97 -1.39 -5.50
N TRP A 62 15.59 -2.51 -6.13
CA TRP A 62 14.76 -3.57 -5.53
C TRP A 62 15.25 -4.03 -4.15
N GLU A 63 16.55 -4.33 -4.02
CA GLU A 63 17.14 -4.78 -2.76
C GLU A 63 17.03 -3.75 -1.64
N LYS A 64 17.14 -2.46 -1.95
CA LYS A 64 16.95 -1.40 -0.95
C LYS A 64 15.49 -1.27 -0.54
N ILE A 65 14.54 -1.48 -1.45
CA ILE A 65 13.12 -1.47 -1.12
C ILE A 65 12.81 -2.63 -0.17
N LYS A 66 13.26 -3.84 -0.52
CA LYS A 66 13.10 -5.04 0.31
C LYS A 66 13.76 -4.89 1.69
N ALA A 67 14.98 -4.37 1.76
CA ALA A 67 15.69 -4.19 3.03
C ALA A 67 15.01 -3.19 4.00
N ASN A 68 14.22 -2.25 3.48
CA ASN A 68 13.54 -1.23 4.30
C ASN A 68 12.12 -1.62 4.73
N CYS A 69 11.52 -2.65 4.11
CA CYS A 69 10.14 -3.05 4.36
C CYS A 69 10.08 -4.49 4.87
N HIS A 70 9.53 -4.70 6.06
CA HIS A 70 9.39 -6.05 6.64
C HIS A 70 8.34 -6.91 5.91
N ARG A 71 7.34 -6.26 5.31
CA ARG A 71 6.29 -6.90 4.52
C ARG A 71 5.94 -5.96 3.36
N ILE A 72 5.80 -6.53 2.17
CA ILE A 72 5.39 -5.82 0.96
C ILE A 72 4.16 -6.53 0.42
N VAL A 73 3.07 -5.77 0.23
CA VAL A 73 1.81 -6.27 -0.35
C VAL A 73 1.55 -5.50 -1.63
N GLN A 74 1.09 -6.18 -2.66
CA GLN A 74 0.73 -5.58 -3.93
C GLN A 74 -0.68 -6.00 -4.33
N PHE A 75 -1.50 -5.04 -4.73
CA PHE A 75 -2.79 -5.27 -5.39
C PHE A 75 -2.61 -4.98 -6.88
N ALA A 76 -3.05 -5.89 -7.73
CA ALA A 76 -2.84 -5.81 -9.17
C ALA A 76 -4.06 -6.35 -9.91
N SER A 77 -4.41 -5.74 -11.04
CA SER A 77 -5.52 -6.20 -11.87
C SER A 77 -5.08 -6.51 -13.28
N THR A 78 -5.54 -7.64 -13.83
CA THR A 78 -5.16 -8.06 -15.19
C THR A 78 -5.87 -7.25 -16.28
N ASP A 79 -6.96 -6.58 -15.95
CA ASP A 79 -7.75 -5.71 -16.83
C ASP A 79 -7.40 -4.22 -16.67
N ASP A 80 -6.28 -3.90 -16.04
CA ASP A 80 -5.79 -2.52 -15.93
C ASP A 80 -5.57 -1.91 -17.33
N PRO A 81 -6.29 -0.83 -17.70
CA PRO A 81 -6.21 -0.24 -19.03
C PRO A 81 -4.96 0.61 -19.26
N PHE A 82 -4.19 0.92 -18.20
CA PHE A 82 -3.02 1.79 -18.26
C PHE A 82 -1.71 1.03 -18.09
N LEU A 83 -1.70 -0.04 -17.28
CA LEU A 83 -0.48 -0.78 -16.94
C LEU A 83 -0.55 -2.24 -17.41
N PRO A 84 0.39 -2.69 -18.26
CA PRO A 84 0.44 -4.09 -18.68
C PRO A 84 0.57 -5.04 -17.48
N TRP A 85 -0.19 -6.13 -17.50
CA TRP A 85 -0.10 -7.17 -16.47
C TRP A 85 1.33 -7.67 -16.23
N SER A 86 2.13 -7.79 -17.30
CA SER A 86 3.53 -8.22 -17.21
C SER A 86 4.38 -7.32 -16.32
N GLU A 87 4.16 -6.00 -16.36
CA GLU A 87 4.89 -5.05 -15.53
C GLU A 87 4.46 -5.15 -14.07
N GLN A 88 3.15 -5.24 -13.82
CA GLN A 88 2.62 -5.46 -12.47
C GLN A 88 3.19 -6.76 -11.87
N GLN A 89 3.21 -7.85 -12.64
CA GLN A 89 3.76 -9.13 -12.20
C GLN A 89 5.29 -9.06 -11.97
N ALA A 90 6.03 -8.34 -12.81
CA ALA A 90 7.47 -8.15 -12.62
C ALA A 90 7.77 -7.43 -11.31
N VAL A 91 7.04 -6.36 -10.98
CA VAL A 91 7.19 -5.65 -9.70
C VAL A 91 6.95 -6.59 -8.52
N ALA A 92 5.89 -7.41 -8.58
CA ALA A 92 5.57 -8.36 -7.51
C ALA A 92 6.69 -9.38 -7.32
N ASN A 93 7.24 -9.90 -8.41
CA ASN A 93 8.33 -10.88 -8.38
C ASN A 93 9.63 -10.27 -7.82
N GLU A 94 10.05 -9.11 -8.32
CA GLU A 94 11.30 -8.44 -7.92
C GLU A 94 11.30 -8.03 -6.44
N LEU A 95 10.13 -7.57 -5.95
CA LEU A 95 9.93 -7.18 -4.55
C LEU A 95 9.61 -8.36 -3.63
N ASN A 96 9.37 -9.55 -4.17
CA ASN A 96 8.86 -10.71 -3.42
C ASN A 96 7.59 -10.33 -2.62
N ALA A 97 6.68 -9.62 -3.28
CA ALA A 97 5.48 -9.07 -2.67
C ALA A 97 4.40 -10.14 -2.50
N GLU A 98 3.59 -10.00 -1.45
CA GLU A 98 2.33 -10.71 -1.31
C GLU A 98 1.33 -10.13 -2.32
N LEU A 99 1.11 -10.85 -3.42
CA LEU A 99 0.31 -10.38 -4.54
C LEU A 99 -1.17 -10.79 -4.41
N TYR A 100 -2.04 -9.79 -4.32
CA TYR A 100 -3.48 -9.91 -4.50
C TYR A 100 -3.83 -9.58 -5.95
N LYS A 101 -4.02 -10.63 -6.75
CA LYS A 101 -4.35 -10.55 -8.17
C LYS A 101 -5.87 -10.52 -8.36
N PHE A 102 -6.34 -9.57 -9.16
CA PHE A 102 -7.74 -9.43 -9.55
C PHE A 102 -7.89 -9.52 -11.08
N PRO A 103 -9.03 -10.03 -11.57
CA PRO A 103 -9.34 -10.02 -13.00
C PRO A 103 -10.12 -8.77 -13.46
N ASP A 104 -10.66 -7.97 -12.53
CA ASP A 104 -11.81 -7.08 -12.76
C ASP A 104 -11.79 -5.77 -11.93
N ARG A 105 -10.62 -5.36 -11.43
CA ARG A 105 -10.46 -4.13 -10.63
C ARG A 105 -9.90 -2.95 -11.42
N GLY A 106 -9.61 -3.13 -12.71
CA GLY A 106 -9.02 -2.11 -13.57
C GLY A 106 -7.82 -1.44 -12.90
N HIS A 107 -7.79 -0.11 -12.93
CA HIS A 107 -6.74 0.69 -12.27
C HIS A 107 -7.10 1.10 -10.82
N PHE A 108 -7.95 0.33 -10.13
CA PHE A 108 -8.40 0.58 -8.75
C PHE A 108 -8.93 2.01 -8.53
N GLN A 109 -9.78 2.49 -9.44
CA GLN A 109 -10.35 3.84 -9.43
C GLN A 109 -11.69 3.96 -8.67
N SER A 110 -12.13 2.88 -8.01
CA SER A 110 -13.31 2.92 -7.15
C SER A 110 -13.12 3.83 -5.94
N SER A 111 -14.24 4.30 -5.38
CA SER A 111 -14.27 5.13 -4.16
C SER A 111 -13.99 4.34 -2.87
N GLU A 112 -14.03 3.01 -2.94
CA GLU A 112 -13.82 2.11 -1.82
C GLU A 112 -12.76 1.06 -2.15
N PHE A 113 -12.07 0.58 -1.11
CA PHE A 113 -11.10 -0.51 -1.23
C PHE A 113 -11.08 -1.38 0.03
N ASN A 114 -12.09 -2.23 0.17
CA ASN A 114 -12.32 -3.03 1.37
C ASN A 114 -11.19 -4.04 1.65
N GLU A 115 -10.64 -4.66 0.60
CA GLU A 115 -9.58 -5.66 0.69
C GLU A 115 -8.29 -5.07 1.27
N LEU A 116 -7.97 -3.82 0.90
CA LEU A 116 -6.82 -3.11 1.48
C LEU A 116 -6.99 -2.95 3.00
N ILE A 117 -8.18 -2.57 3.47
CA ILE A 117 -8.45 -2.44 4.90
C ILE A 117 -8.31 -3.78 5.62
N SER A 118 -8.86 -4.85 5.05
CA SER A 118 -8.74 -6.20 5.63
C SER A 118 -7.28 -6.65 5.74
N VAL A 119 -6.45 -6.36 4.74
CA VAL A 119 -5.01 -6.66 4.80
C VAL A 119 -4.32 -5.86 5.89
N ILE A 120 -4.59 -4.56 6.01
CA ILE A 120 -3.98 -3.71 7.05
C ILE A 120 -4.38 -4.20 8.44
N GLN A 121 -5.66 -4.49 8.68
CA GLN A 121 -6.11 -5.07 9.95
C GLN A 121 -5.43 -6.42 10.24
N GLY A 122 -5.28 -7.27 9.22
CA GLY A 122 -4.56 -8.53 9.33
C GLY A 122 -3.06 -8.36 9.63
N ILE A 123 -2.42 -7.28 9.17
CA ILE A 123 -1.04 -6.92 9.53
C ILE A 123 -0.97 -6.51 11.01
N LEU A 124 -1.87 -5.63 11.43
CA LEU A 124 -1.88 -5.08 12.79
C LEU A 124 -2.17 -6.16 13.85
N ASN A 125 -3.13 -7.04 13.60
CA ASN A 125 -3.49 -8.12 14.51
C ASN A 125 -2.40 -9.18 14.69
N ARG A 126 -1.45 -9.29 13.76
CA ARG A 126 -0.29 -10.20 13.87
C ARG A 126 0.91 -9.56 14.57
N ALA A 127 0.90 -8.22 14.71
CA ALA A 127 1.95 -7.46 15.35
C ALA A 127 1.67 -7.18 16.84
N ALA A 128 0.42 -7.35 17.28
CA ALA A 128 -0.04 -7.30 18.67
C ALA A 128 0.18 -8.64 19.39
#